data_AF-A0A242LFF5-F1
#
_entry.id   AF-A0A242LFF5-F1
#
_cell.length_a   1.000
_cell.length_b   1.000
_cell.length_c   1.000
_cell.angle_alpha   90.00
_cell.angle_beta   90.00
_cell.angle_gamma   90.00
#
_symmetry.space_group_name_H-M   'P 1'
#
loop_
_entity.id
_entity.type
_entity.pdbx_description
1 polymer ?
#
loop_
_entity_poly.entity_id
_entity_poly.type
_entity_poly.pdbx_seq_one_letter_code
_entity_poly.pdbx_strand_id
1 'polypeptide(L)' 'MYAVKVLHGYIGKDGQRTRDKNRVRVFPNKHYAEKFADKIGGRVKMLS' A
#
# COMPACT_ATOMS: atom_id res chain seq x y z
N MET A 1 -2.13 9.56 -5.67
CA MET A 1 -1.34 8.31 -5.63
C MET A 1 -1.95 7.36 -4.61
N TYR A 2 -1.72 6.05 -4.69
CA TYR A 2 -2.34 5.06 -3.79
C TYR A 2 -1.29 4.20 -3.07
N ALA A 3 -1.63 3.70 -1.89
CA ALA A 3 -0.83 2.76 -1.11
C ALA A 3 -1.73 1.67 -0.53
N VAL A 4 -1.13 0.55 -0.14
CA VAL A 4 -1.85 -0.53 0.55
C VAL A 4 -1.46 -0.52 2.03
N LYS A 5 -2.47 -0.45 2.90
CA LYS A 5 -2.37 -0.42 4.35
C LYS A 5 -2.69 -1.81 4.92
N VAL A 6 -1.82 -2.33 5.77
CA VAL A 6 -1.95 -3.62 6.48
C VAL A 6 -1.52 -3.42 7.94
N LEU A 7 -2.31 -3.93 8.89
CA LEU A 7 -2.00 -3.96 10.33
C LEU A 7 -1.28 -2.68 10.85
N HIS A 8 -1.96 -1.54 10.80
CA HIS A 8 -1.46 -0.24 11.26
C HIS A 8 -0.19 0.31 10.55
N GLY A 9 0.21 -0.29 9.43
CA GLY A 9 1.29 0.18 8.56
C GLY A 9 0.92 0.09 7.08
N TYR A 10 1.85 0.38 6.20
CA TYR A 10 1.73 0.23 4.76
C TYR A 10 2.69 -0.84 4.25
N ILE A 11 2.50 -1.28 3.01
CA ILE A 11 3.50 -2.12 2.33
C ILE A 11 4.58 -1.22 1.73
N GLY A 12 5.84 -1.56 2.04
CA GLY A 12 7.03 -0.91 1.52
C GLY A 12 7.39 -1.39 0.11
N LYS A 13 8.31 -0.66 -0.54
CA LYS A 13 8.85 -1.05 -1.85
C LYS A 13 9.57 -2.40 -1.82
N ASP A 14 10.09 -2.77 -0.66
CA ASP A 14 10.71 -4.06 -0.32
C ASP A 14 9.69 -5.18 -0.06
N GLY A 15 8.39 -4.90 -0.14
CA GLY A 15 7.31 -5.85 0.14
C GLY A 15 7.03 -6.05 1.64
N GLN A 16 7.83 -5.43 2.52
CA GLN A 16 7.68 -5.56 3.97
C GLN A 16 6.72 -4.51 4.53
N ARG A 17 6.12 -4.79 5.67
CA ARG A 17 5.29 -3.80 6.37
C ARG A 17 6.16 -2.69 6.94
N THR A 18 5.82 -1.44 6.64
CA THR A 18 6.50 -0.24 7.14
C THR A 18 5.52 0.80 7.68
N ARG A 19 5.96 1.62 8.63
CA ARG A 19 5.24 2.85 9.05
C ARG A 19 5.86 4.12 8.46
N ASP A 20 7.05 4.00 7.86
CA ASP A 20 7.72 5.10 7.19
C ASP A 20 7.03 5.41 5.86
N LYS A 21 6.46 6.61 5.77
CA LYS A 21 5.72 7.09 4.59
C LYS A 21 6.61 7.23 3.35
N ASN A 22 7.92 7.46 3.52
CA ASN A 22 8.86 7.65 2.41
C ASN A 22 9.25 6.33 1.73
N ARG A 23 9.06 5.21 2.43
CA ARG A 23 9.37 3.86 1.94
C ARG A 23 8.17 3.10 1.40
N VAL A 24 6.99 3.72 1.42
CA VAL A 24 5.73 3.09 0.98
C VAL A 24 5.78 2.78 -0.51
N ARG A 25 5.28 1.60 -0.86
CA ARG A 25 5.03 1.24 -2.25
C ARG A 25 3.84 2.04 -2.76
N VAL A 26 4.11 2.86 -3.77
CA VAL A 26 3.11 3.72 -4.38
C VAL A 26 2.58 3.08 -5.65
N PHE A 27 1.26 3.12 -5.79
CA PHE A 27 0.53 2.67 -6.96
C PHE A 27 -0.02 3.90 -7.70
N PRO A 28 0.20 4.02 -9.02
CA PRO A 28 -0.28 5.15 -9.80
C PRO A 28 -1.79 5.11 -10.00
N ASN A 29 -2.37 3.92 -10.06
CA ASN A 29 -3.80 3.68 -10.31
C ASN A 29 -4.43 2.94 -9.12
N LYS A 30 -5.65 3.33 -8.73
CA LYS A 30 -6.44 2.71 -7.66
C LYS A 30 -6.64 1.21 -7.89
N HIS A 31 -6.96 0.83 -9.13
CA HIS A 31 -7.23 -0.55 -9.53
C HIS A 31 -6.05 -1.49 -9.26
N TYR A 32 -4.82 -1.03 -9.50
CA TYR A 32 -3.63 -1.83 -9.18
C TYR A 32 -3.40 -1.97 -7.69
N ALA A 33 -3.70 -0.92 -6.92
CA ALA A 33 -3.62 -0.99 -5.47
C ALA A 33 -4.68 -1.95 -4.89
N GLU A 34 -5.90 -1.94 -5.45
CA GLU A 34 -7.00 -2.82 -5.05
C GLU A 34 -6.65 -4.28 -5.32
N LYS A 35 -6.26 -4.60 -6.56
CA LYS A 35 -5.78 -5.96 -6.92
C LYS A 35 -4.64 -6.45 -6.03
N PHE A 36 -3.73 -5.55 -5.63
CA PHE A 36 -2.64 -5.92 -4.74
C PHE A 36 -3.14 -6.14 -3.30
N ALA A 37 -4.00 -5.26 -2.80
CA ALA A 37 -4.60 -5.36 -1.46
C ALA A 37 -5.41 -6.64 -1.28
N ASP A 38 -6.20 -7.03 -2.29
CA ASP A 38 -7.02 -8.24 -2.26
C ASP A 38 -6.16 -9.51 -2.12
N LYS A 39 -4.98 -9.53 -2.75
CA LYS A 39 -4.05 -10.67 -2.67
C LYS A 39 -3.39 -10.84 -1.31
N ILE A 40 -3.18 -9.76 -0.57
CA ILE A 40 -2.39 -9.77 0.68
C ILE A 40 -3.21 -9.50 1.93
N GLY A 41 -4.52 -9.27 1.81
CA GLY A 41 -5.39 -8.93 2.93
C GLY A 41 -5.17 -7.50 3.47
N GLY A 42 -5.16 -6.50 2.58
CA GLY A 42 -4.97 -5.09 2.93
C GLY A 42 -6.16 -4.20 2.59
N ARG A 43 -5.98 -2.89 2.80
CA ARG A 43 -6.91 -1.86 2.32
C ARG A 43 -6.18 -0.77 1.54
N VAL A 44 -6.78 -0.29 0.46
CA VAL A 44 -6.22 0.80 -0.32
C VAL A 44 -6.42 2.13 0.41
N LYS A 45 -5.38 2.98 0.38
CA LYS A 45 -5.42 4.34 0.90
C LYS A 45 -4.87 5.29 -0.15
N MET A 46 -5.62 6.36 -0.42
CA MET A 46 -5.12 7.48 -1.21
C MET A 46 -4.04 8.22 -0.41
N LEU A 47 -2.88 8.42 -1.03
CA LEU A 47 -1.83 9.32 -0.56
C LEU A 47 -2.20 10.72 -1.04
N SER A 48 -2.62 11.57 -0.10
CA SER A 48 -2.75 13.02 -0.25
C SER A 48 -1.39 13.68 -0.17
#